data_AF-A0A4V0XPC8-F1
#
_entry.id   AF-A0A4V0XPC8-F1
#
_cell.length_a   1.000
_cell.length_b   1.000
_cell.length_c   1.000
_cell.angle_alpha   90.00
_cell.angle_beta   90.00
_cell.angle_gamma   90.00
#
_symmetry.space_group_name_H-M   'P 1'
#
loop_
_entity.id
_entity.type
_entity.pdbx_description
1 polymer ?
#
loop_
_entity_poly.entity_id
_entity_poly.type
_entity_poly.pdbx_seq_one_letter_code
_entity_poly.pdbx_strand_id
1 'polypeptide(L)'
;MRLRIRSDEIGHGSVAIRNASGVAVGALWSATIRGLATLRVLALKELPLPVAGDQPVPGLIASAVAAARQHQALVLLDRPAQALGPARMAYADGVRLIAIAEPADESCWDAALGLGLPLWGVRGTLVFDLDQPPERCAQGALSALTYGLFHCADGHELASLDEDRSGVAWTSHDGAGPAVSTVIIRGGFEAGSLPGSGRYDDRGHEGTVRLVVRSAAGAAFTQPRFIAGRRPAMPANPATKPSHGC
;
A
#
# COMPACT_ATOMS: atom_id res chain seq x y z
N MET A 1 -5.60 -7.26 -14.63
CA MET A 1 -5.60 -7.62 -13.20
C MET A 1 -5.87 -6.37 -12.37
N ARG A 2 -6.99 -6.33 -11.66
CA ARG A 2 -7.31 -5.30 -10.68
C ARG A 2 -7.31 -5.98 -9.32
N LEU A 3 -6.44 -5.54 -8.41
CA LEU A 3 -6.44 -6.04 -7.03
C LEU A 3 -7.39 -5.16 -6.21
N ARG A 4 -8.38 -5.79 -5.60
CA ARG A 4 -9.33 -5.17 -4.66
C ARG A 4 -9.12 -5.82 -3.30
N ILE A 5 -9.22 -5.06 -2.22
CA ILE A 5 -9.12 -5.63 -0.89
C ILE A 5 -10.47 -5.37 -0.23
N ARG A 6 -11.18 -6.43 0.18
CA ARG A 6 -12.51 -6.39 0.82
C ARG A 6 -12.39 -6.70 2.30
N SER A 7 -13.11 -6.01 3.16
CA SER A 7 -13.12 -6.26 4.62
C SER A 7 -13.75 -7.62 5.01
N ASP A 8 -12.95 -8.69 5.04
CA ASP A 8 -13.17 -9.89 5.86
C ASP A 8 -11.83 -10.24 6.55
N GLU A 9 -11.84 -10.91 7.71
CA GLU A 9 -10.64 -11.18 8.53
C GLU A 9 -9.49 -11.81 7.73
N ILE A 10 -8.28 -11.23 7.82
CA ILE A 10 -7.08 -12.00 7.45
C ILE A 10 -6.91 -13.04 8.57
N GLY A 11 -7.45 -14.24 8.38
CA GLY A 11 -7.27 -15.36 9.30
C GLY A 11 -5.85 -15.92 9.28
N HIS A 12 -5.52 -16.80 10.24
CA HIS A 12 -4.31 -17.63 10.18
C HIS A 12 -4.49 -18.73 9.11
N GLY A 13 -3.54 -18.89 8.18
CA GLY A 13 -3.59 -19.96 7.16
C GLY A 13 -3.32 -19.47 5.73
N SER A 14 -3.87 -20.15 4.72
CA SER A 14 -3.80 -19.68 3.32
C SER A 14 -4.61 -18.40 3.14
N VAL A 15 -4.00 -17.35 2.59
CA VAL A 15 -4.75 -16.18 2.11
C VAL A 15 -5.35 -16.56 0.76
N ALA A 16 -6.67 -16.69 0.71
CA ALA A 16 -7.38 -17.08 -0.49
C ALA A 16 -7.31 -15.96 -1.54
N ILE A 17 -6.67 -16.24 -2.67
CA ILE A 17 -6.79 -15.44 -3.88
C ILE A 17 -8.14 -15.81 -4.49
N ARG A 18 -9.11 -14.89 -4.45
CA ARG A 18 -10.44 -15.08 -5.03
C ARG A 18 -10.60 -14.28 -6.32
N ASN A 19 -11.30 -14.84 -7.31
CA ASN A 19 -11.67 -14.12 -8.53
C ASN A 19 -12.85 -13.15 -8.28
N ALA A 20 -13.29 -12.44 -9.34
CA ALA A 20 -14.37 -11.44 -9.28
C ALA A 20 -15.72 -12.00 -8.79
N SER A 21 -15.97 -13.30 -8.93
CA SER A 21 -17.18 -13.97 -8.43
C SER A 21 -17.02 -14.50 -6.99
N GLY A 22 -15.90 -14.23 -6.33
CA GLY A 22 -15.61 -14.65 -4.96
C GLY A 22 -15.12 -16.10 -4.84
N VAL A 23 -14.93 -16.80 -5.96
CA VAL A 23 -14.43 -18.18 -5.97
C VAL A 23 -12.94 -18.15 -5.65
N ALA A 24 -12.53 -18.93 -4.65
CA ALA A 24 -11.11 -19.14 -4.35
C ALA A 24 -10.46 -19.82 -5.55
N VAL A 25 -9.51 -19.12 -6.16
CA VAL A 25 -8.75 -19.62 -7.30
C VAL A 25 -7.36 -20.04 -6.84
N GLY A 26 -6.70 -19.29 -5.97
CA GLY A 26 -5.36 -19.65 -5.49
C GLY A 26 -5.19 -19.46 -3.99
N ALA A 27 -4.01 -19.82 -3.49
CA ALA A 27 -3.62 -19.55 -2.12
C ALA A 27 -2.23 -18.94 -2.09
N LEU A 28 -2.09 -17.80 -1.40
CA LEU A 28 -0.79 -17.44 -0.84
C LEU A 28 -0.64 -18.21 0.46
N TRP A 29 0.51 -18.84 0.64
CA TRP A 29 0.83 -19.38 1.95
C TRP A 29 1.12 -18.20 2.87
N SER A 30 0.48 -18.22 4.05
CA SER A 30 0.86 -17.33 5.13
C SER A 30 1.26 -18.15 6.35
N ALA A 31 2.34 -17.73 6.99
CA ALA A 31 2.62 -18.12 8.35
C ALA A 31 2.83 -16.90 9.21
N THR A 32 2.42 -17.09 10.46
CA THR A 32 2.70 -16.19 11.56
C THR A 32 3.96 -16.65 12.27
N ILE A 33 4.78 -15.71 12.70
CA ILE A 33 5.91 -16.02 13.57
C ILE A 33 5.34 -16.48 14.91
N ARG A 34 5.52 -17.77 15.24
CA ARG A 34 4.98 -18.36 16.48
C ARG A 34 5.46 -17.56 17.69
N GLY A 35 4.54 -17.17 18.57
CA GLY A 35 4.80 -16.32 19.74
C GLY A 35 4.60 -14.82 19.50
N LEU A 36 4.50 -14.37 18.24
CA LEU A 36 4.25 -12.98 17.89
C LEU A 36 3.24 -12.85 16.74
N ALA A 37 2.01 -12.46 17.06
CA ALA A 37 0.92 -12.32 16.10
C ALA A 37 0.94 -11.00 15.28
N THR A 38 2.10 -10.37 15.14
CA THR A 38 2.27 -9.09 14.41
C THR A 38 2.95 -9.25 13.06
N LEU A 39 3.43 -10.44 12.68
CA LEU A 39 4.12 -10.62 11.40
C LEU A 39 3.52 -11.79 10.63
N ARG A 40 3.25 -11.53 9.34
CA ARG A 40 2.81 -12.53 8.37
C ARG A 40 3.72 -12.49 7.15
N VAL A 41 4.03 -13.64 6.58
CA VAL A 41 4.81 -13.73 5.34
C VAL A 41 3.95 -14.32 4.25
N LEU A 42 3.73 -13.58 3.17
CA LEU A 42 2.99 -14.02 1.99
C LEU A 42 3.97 -14.60 0.96
N ALA A 43 3.79 -15.87 0.62
CA ALA A 43 4.68 -16.59 -0.29
C ALA A 43 3.92 -17.56 -1.21
N LEU A 44 4.55 -17.95 -2.32
CA LEU A 44 4.03 -18.98 -3.23
C LEU A 44 4.22 -20.41 -2.71
N LYS A 45 5.10 -20.58 -1.71
CA LYS A 45 5.39 -21.85 -1.08
C LYS A 45 5.67 -21.63 0.40
N GLU A 46 5.52 -22.68 1.19
CA GLU A 46 5.89 -22.67 2.60
C GLU A 46 7.37 -22.33 2.78
N LEU A 47 7.64 -21.47 3.77
CA LEU A 47 8.97 -20.97 4.08
C LEU A 47 9.35 -21.32 5.52
N PRO A 48 10.63 -21.66 5.77
CA PRO A 48 11.13 -21.76 7.13
C PRO A 48 11.20 -20.35 7.74
N LEU A 49 10.21 -20.01 8.57
CA LEU A 49 10.18 -18.74 9.28
C LEU A 49 10.89 -18.85 10.64
N PRO A 50 11.50 -17.76 11.14
CA PRO A 50 12.01 -17.73 12.50
C PRO A 50 10.87 -17.98 13.50
N VAL A 51 11.20 -18.57 14.64
CA VAL A 51 10.30 -18.73 15.79
C VAL A 51 10.57 -17.57 16.75
N ALA A 52 9.53 -16.97 17.33
CA ALA A 52 9.74 -15.98 18.37
C ALA A 52 10.28 -16.69 19.63
N GLY A 53 11.58 -16.58 19.85
CA GLY A 53 12.18 -16.77 21.17
C GLY A 53 12.16 -15.45 21.94
N ASP A 54 13.18 -15.21 22.76
CA ASP A 54 13.35 -13.96 23.52
C ASP A 54 13.81 -12.75 22.67
N GLN A 55 13.77 -12.88 21.35
CA GLN A 55 14.23 -11.84 20.44
C GLN A 55 13.25 -10.66 20.46
N PRO A 56 13.74 -9.40 20.54
CA PRO A 56 12.87 -8.23 20.48
C PRO A 56 12.21 -8.08 19.09
N VAL A 57 11.04 -7.42 19.04
CA VAL A 57 10.23 -7.24 17.82
C VAL A 57 11.04 -6.73 16.61
N PRO A 58 11.89 -5.69 16.71
CA PRO A 58 12.72 -5.26 15.57
C PRO A 58 13.63 -6.36 15.01
N GLY A 59 14.21 -7.18 15.88
CA GLY A 59 15.05 -8.31 15.47
C GLY A 59 14.24 -9.37 14.72
N LEU A 60 13.02 -9.67 15.19
CA LEU A 60 12.12 -10.60 14.51
C LEU A 60 11.70 -10.10 13.13
N ILE A 61 11.42 -8.79 12.99
CA ILE A 61 11.15 -8.17 11.69
C ILE A 61 12.34 -8.36 10.75
N ALA A 62 13.55 -8.02 11.20
CA ALA A 62 14.76 -8.12 10.39
C ALA A 62 15.01 -9.57 9.92
N SER A 63 14.85 -10.56 10.80
CA SER A 63 14.96 -11.99 10.46
C SER A 63 13.92 -12.42 9.43
N ALA A 64 12.67 -11.99 9.60
CA ALA A 64 11.58 -12.32 8.68
C ALA A 64 11.78 -11.69 7.29
N VAL A 65 12.23 -10.43 7.25
CA VAL A 65 12.58 -9.72 6.01
C VAL A 65 13.73 -10.41 5.29
N ALA A 66 14.77 -10.83 6.01
CA ALA A 66 15.89 -11.56 5.44
C ALA A 66 15.45 -12.89 4.80
N ALA A 67 14.62 -13.66 5.50
CA ALA A 67 14.05 -14.90 4.98
C ALA A 67 13.15 -14.66 3.76
N ALA A 68 12.26 -13.66 3.82
CA ALA A 68 11.34 -13.35 2.74
C ALA A 68 12.06 -12.93 1.44
N ARG A 69 13.15 -12.16 1.57
CA ARG A 69 13.96 -11.69 0.44
C ARG A 69 14.55 -12.86 -0.38
N GLN A 70 14.95 -13.95 0.27
CA GLN A 70 15.50 -15.13 -0.42
C GLN A 70 14.46 -15.88 -1.27
N HIS A 71 13.17 -15.63 -1.02
CA HIS A 71 12.07 -16.42 -1.59
C HIS A 71 11.04 -15.58 -2.35
N GLN A 72 11.35 -14.32 -2.67
CA GLN A 72 10.42 -13.39 -3.32
C GLN A 72 9.08 -13.29 -2.58
N ALA A 73 9.13 -13.43 -1.26
CA ALA A 73 7.97 -13.33 -0.39
C ALA A 73 7.82 -11.91 0.17
N LEU A 74 6.64 -11.61 0.70
CA LEU A 74 6.33 -10.30 1.28
C LEU A 74 6.07 -10.42 2.77
N VAL A 75 6.67 -9.53 3.54
CA VAL A 75 6.33 -9.38 4.95
C VAL A 75 5.20 -8.36 5.09
N LEU A 76 4.17 -8.77 5.81
CA LEU A 76 3.05 -7.96 6.27
C LEU A 76 3.19 -7.77 7.78
N LEU A 77 3.26 -6.51 8.22
CA LEU A 77 3.21 -6.13 9.62
C LEU A 77 1.75 -5.95 10.04
N ASP A 78 1.28 -6.91 10.83
CA ASP A 78 -0.04 -6.94 11.44
C ASP A 78 -0.02 -6.13 12.75
N ARG A 79 -1.06 -5.32 12.99
CA ARG A 79 -1.17 -4.40 14.15
C ARG A 79 0.11 -3.59 14.40
N PRO A 80 0.56 -2.77 13.43
CA PRO A 80 1.78 -1.99 13.55
C PRO A 80 1.82 -1.06 14.77
N ALA A 81 0.68 -0.51 15.18
CA ALA A 81 0.59 0.33 16.38
C ALA A 81 1.00 -0.42 17.66
N GLN A 82 0.54 -1.66 17.79
CA GLN A 82 0.91 -2.52 18.92
C GLN A 82 2.36 -2.99 18.82
N ALA A 83 2.83 -3.33 17.61
CA ALA A 83 4.15 -3.92 17.40
C ALA A 83 5.29 -2.91 17.59
N LEU A 84 5.16 -1.74 16.97
CA LEU A 84 6.19 -0.71 16.92
C LEU A 84 5.66 0.62 17.45
N GLY A 85 4.46 1.02 17.06
CA GLY A 85 3.98 2.39 17.22
C GLY A 85 4.70 3.35 16.26
N PRO A 86 4.15 4.55 16.04
CA PRO A 86 4.60 5.46 14.97
C PRO A 86 6.07 5.88 15.13
N ALA A 87 6.54 6.08 16.37
CA ALA A 87 7.90 6.53 16.66
C ALA A 87 8.99 5.50 16.29
N ARG A 88 8.64 4.24 16.07
CA ARG A 88 9.60 3.14 15.83
C ARG A 88 9.46 2.51 14.43
N MET A 89 8.74 3.17 13.53
CA MET A 89 8.48 2.63 12.19
C MET A 89 9.73 2.49 11.31
N ALA A 90 10.85 3.11 11.66
CA ALA A 90 12.14 2.85 11.03
C ALA A 90 12.56 1.36 11.08
N TYR A 91 12.14 0.61 12.11
CA TYR A 91 12.42 -0.82 12.22
C TYR A 91 11.58 -1.69 11.28
N ALA A 92 10.60 -1.12 10.58
CA ALA A 92 9.82 -1.82 9.56
C ALA A 92 10.51 -1.80 8.18
N ASP A 93 11.79 -1.41 8.08
CA ASP A 93 12.51 -1.49 6.81
C ASP A 93 12.49 -2.91 6.23
N GLY A 94 12.24 -3.00 4.93
CA GLY A 94 12.05 -4.26 4.21
C GLY A 94 10.67 -4.91 4.36
N VAL A 95 9.82 -4.48 5.30
CA VAL A 95 8.39 -4.81 5.28
C VAL A 95 7.77 -4.15 4.04
N ARG A 96 6.76 -4.79 3.44
CA ARG A 96 6.09 -4.28 2.23
C ARG A 96 4.63 -3.95 2.45
N LEU A 97 3.97 -4.68 3.35
CA LEU A 97 2.57 -4.46 3.66
C LEU A 97 2.39 -4.12 5.14
N ILE A 98 1.42 -3.28 5.43
CA ILE A 98 1.04 -2.92 6.79
C ILE A 98 -0.48 -3.06 6.92
N ALA A 99 -0.94 -3.83 7.90
CA ALA A 99 -2.36 -3.93 8.19
C ALA A 99 -2.84 -2.63 8.83
N ILE A 100 -3.92 -2.07 8.28
CA ILE A 100 -4.55 -0.86 8.80
C ILE A 100 -5.93 -1.26 9.33
N ALA A 101 -6.03 -1.61 10.61
CA ALA A 101 -7.30 -1.93 11.24
C ALA A 101 -7.92 -0.72 11.94
N GLU A 102 -7.09 0.13 12.53
CA GLU A 102 -7.51 1.26 13.36
C GLU A 102 -6.75 2.56 13.05
N PRO A 103 -7.21 3.73 13.53
CA PRO A 103 -6.52 5.01 13.29
C PRO A 103 -5.07 5.05 13.80
N ALA A 104 -4.73 4.28 14.83
CA ALA A 104 -3.37 4.17 15.32
C ALA A 104 -2.43 3.49 14.30
N ASP A 105 -2.96 2.54 13.51
CA ASP A 105 -2.20 1.91 12.43
C ASP A 105 -1.99 2.87 11.26
N GLU A 106 -2.98 3.72 10.95
CA GLU A 106 -2.83 4.79 9.96
C GLU A 106 -1.67 5.73 10.34
N SER A 107 -1.57 6.09 11.63
CA SER A 107 -0.46 6.91 12.14
C SER A 107 0.90 6.23 11.97
N CYS A 108 0.98 4.91 12.16
CA CYS A 108 2.18 4.14 11.87
C CYS A 108 2.54 4.16 10.38
N TRP A 109 1.54 4.03 9.51
CA TRP A 109 1.76 4.10 8.08
C TRP A 109 2.27 5.47 7.65
N ASP A 110 1.65 6.54 8.13
CA ASP A 110 2.06 7.91 7.82
C ASP A 110 3.49 8.22 8.32
N ALA A 111 3.84 7.73 9.52
CA ALA A 111 5.21 7.81 10.04
C ALA A 111 6.22 7.08 9.15
N ALA A 112 5.90 5.88 8.68
CA ALA A 112 6.74 5.12 7.76
C ALA A 112 6.94 5.83 6.41
N LEU A 113 5.87 6.43 5.86
CA LEU A 113 5.95 7.22 4.63
C LEU A 113 6.75 8.50 4.82
N GLY A 114 6.66 9.13 6.00
CA GLY A 114 7.52 10.25 6.41
C GLY A 114 9.01 9.91 6.35
N LEU A 115 9.37 8.67 6.67
CA LEU A 115 10.72 8.12 6.58
C LEU A 115 11.11 7.66 5.17
N GLY A 116 10.19 7.71 4.21
CA GLY A 116 10.41 7.24 2.83
C GLY A 116 10.39 5.72 2.66
N LEU A 117 9.83 4.97 3.62
CA LEU A 117 9.70 3.53 3.51
C LEU A 117 8.62 3.15 2.49
N PRO A 118 8.89 2.25 1.52
CA PRO A 118 7.93 1.82 0.50
C PRO A 118 6.97 0.76 1.09
N LEU A 119 6.09 1.21 1.98
CA LEU A 119 5.11 0.40 2.70
C LEU A 119 3.69 0.69 2.22
N TRP A 120 2.93 -0.37 1.96
CA TRP A 120 1.58 -0.29 1.40
C TRP A 120 0.55 -0.75 2.42
N GLY A 121 -0.47 0.07 2.65
CA GLY A 121 -1.53 -0.21 3.59
C GLY A 121 -2.51 -1.21 3.00
N VAL A 122 -2.87 -2.22 3.78
CA VAL A 122 -3.91 -3.18 3.45
C VAL A 122 -4.94 -3.20 4.57
N ARG A 123 -6.23 -3.22 4.24
CA ARG A 123 -7.32 -3.34 5.22
C ARG A 123 -8.30 -4.40 4.73
N GLY A 124 -8.57 -5.41 5.55
CA GLY A 124 -9.42 -6.53 5.17
C GLY A 124 -8.68 -7.65 4.43
N THR A 125 -9.43 -8.44 3.68
CA THR A 125 -9.06 -9.57 2.82
C THR A 125 -8.61 -9.12 1.42
N LEU A 126 -7.50 -9.68 0.95
CA LEU A 126 -6.99 -9.46 -0.40
C LEU A 126 -7.81 -10.26 -1.44
N VAL A 127 -8.40 -9.60 -2.43
CA VAL A 127 -9.18 -10.19 -3.53
C VAL A 127 -8.57 -9.83 -4.89
N PHE A 128 -8.33 -10.82 -5.75
CA PHE A 128 -7.65 -10.59 -7.02
C PHE A 128 -8.58 -10.87 -8.19
N ASP A 129 -8.93 -9.84 -8.96
CA ASP A 129 -9.65 -10.03 -10.22
C ASP A 129 -8.67 -10.56 -11.27
N LEU A 130 -8.68 -11.89 -11.44
CA LEU A 130 -7.77 -12.65 -12.30
C LEU A 130 -8.49 -13.14 -13.57
N ASP A 131 -7.86 -12.91 -14.72
CA ASP A 131 -8.31 -13.38 -16.03
C ASP A 131 -7.61 -14.70 -16.46
N GLN A 132 -6.70 -15.21 -15.62
CA GLN A 132 -5.88 -16.39 -15.88
C GLN A 132 -5.90 -17.37 -14.70
N PRO A 133 -5.49 -18.64 -14.92
CA PRO A 133 -5.42 -19.63 -13.87
C PRO A 133 -4.57 -19.17 -12.67
N PRO A 134 -5.01 -19.48 -11.46
CA PRO A 134 -4.47 -18.96 -10.21
C PRO A 134 -2.99 -19.26 -9.98
N GLU A 135 -2.47 -20.41 -10.41
CA GLU A 135 -1.06 -20.74 -10.23
C GLU A 135 -0.14 -19.83 -11.05
N ARG A 136 -0.64 -19.30 -12.18
CA ARG A 136 0.08 -18.34 -13.04
C ARG A 136 -0.07 -16.89 -12.54
N CYS A 137 -1.13 -16.62 -11.81
CA CYS A 137 -1.47 -15.28 -11.32
C CYS A 137 -0.87 -14.96 -9.96
N ALA A 138 -0.55 -15.95 -9.13
CA ALA A 138 -0.07 -15.72 -7.77
C ALA A 138 1.25 -14.91 -7.73
N GLN A 139 2.15 -15.10 -8.71
CA GLN A 139 3.33 -14.25 -8.85
C GLN A 139 2.96 -12.80 -9.22
N GLY A 140 1.98 -12.62 -10.12
CA GLY A 140 1.45 -11.31 -10.47
C GLY A 140 0.82 -10.61 -9.26
N ALA A 141 0.10 -11.36 -8.43
CA ALA A 141 -0.49 -10.89 -7.18
C ALA A 141 0.58 -10.39 -6.19
N LEU A 142 1.62 -11.18 -5.93
CA LEU A 142 2.75 -10.74 -5.11
C LEU A 142 3.45 -9.51 -5.72
N SER A 143 3.62 -9.47 -7.04
CA SER A 143 4.21 -8.30 -7.71
C SER A 143 3.36 -7.04 -7.52
N ALA A 144 2.04 -7.12 -7.70
CA ALA A 144 1.14 -5.99 -7.49
C ALA A 144 1.17 -5.50 -6.03
N LEU A 145 1.18 -6.43 -5.07
CA LEU A 145 1.34 -6.12 -3.65
C LEU A 145 2.71 -5.48 -3.37
N THR A 146 3.78 -5.91 -4.03
CA THR A 146 5.13 -5.39 -3.85
C THR A 146 5.25 -3.93 -4.29
N TYR A 147 4.52 -3.54 -5.33
CA TYR A 147 4.64 -2.23 -5.98
C TYR A 147 3.44 -1.30 -5.73
N GLY A 148 2.52 -1.66 -4.84
CA GLY A 148 1.38 -0.81 -4.49
C GLY A 148 0.37 -0.60 -5.62
N LEU A 149 0.27 -1.53 -6.59
CA LEU A 149 -0.61 -1.39 -7.76
C LEU A 149 -2.05 -1.80 -7.45
N PHE A 150 -2.65 -1.19 -6.43
CA PHE A 150 -4.00 -1.49 -5.94
C PHE A 150 -4.59 -0.33 -5.12
N HIS A 151 -5.86 -0.45 -4.73
CA HIS A 151 -6.46 0.39 -3.69
C HIS A 151 -7.22 -0.52 -2.72
N CYS A 152 -7.43 -0.04 -1.50
CA CYS A 152 -8.25 -0.72 -0.51
C CYS A 152 -9.64 -0.12 -0.49
N ALA A 153 -10.65 -0.98 -0.35
CA ALA A 153 -12.05 -0.60 -0.23
C ALA A 153 -12.67 -1.36 0.95
N ASP A 154 -13.13 -0.64 1.95
CA ASP A 154 -13.76 -1.17 3.15
C ASP A 154 -15.14 -0.53 3.26
N GLY A 155 -16.18 -1.20 2.78
CA GLY A 155 -17.56 -0.69 2.78
C GLY A 155 -17.83 0.49 1.83
N HIS A 156 -16.79 1.10 1.26
CA HIS A 156 -16.88 2.16 0.25
C HIS A 156 -16.03 1.81 -0.97
N GLU A 157 -16.60 1.93 -2.17
CA GLU A 157 -15.94 1.58 -3.44
C GLU A 157 -15.79 2.83 -4.33
N LEU A 158 -14.64 2.92 -5.02
CA LEU A 158 -14.43 3.94 -6.04
C LEU A 158 -14.98 3.44 -7.38
N ALA A 159 -15.82 4.26 -8.02
CA ALA A 159 -16.32 4.00 -9.37
C ALA A 159 -15.20 4.07 -10.40
N SER A 160 -14.31 5.06 -10.26
CA SER A 160 -13.12 5.20 -11.09
C SER A 160 -11.95 5.78 -10.28
N LEU A 161 -10.75 5.39 -10.67
CA LEU A 161 -9.49 5.94 -10.17
C LEU A 161 -8.54 6.03 -11.37
N ASP A 162 -8.08 7.23 -11.68
CA ASP A 162 -7.10 7.54 -12.71
C ASP A 162 -5.91 8.23 -12.06
N GLU A 163 -4.75 7.59 -12.11
CA GLU A 163 -3.53 8.02 -11.45
C GLU A 163 -2.37 8.04 -12.44
N ASP A 164 -1.69 9.16 -12.54
CA ASP A 164 -0.51 9.31 -13.38
C ASP A 164 0.65 10.02 -12.63
N ARG A 165 1.62 10.56 -13.35
CA ARG A 165 2.78 11.27 -12.76
C ARG A 165 2.46 12.72 -12.35
N SER A 166 1.30 13.21 -12.74
CA SER A 166 0.86 14.59 -12.59
C SER A 166 -0.23 14.74 -11.54
N GLY A 167 -0.95 13.67 -11.19
CA GLY A 167 -1.98 13.73 -10.17
C GLY A 167 -2.81 12.47 -10.04
N VAL A 168 -3.94 12.61 -9.36
CA VAL A 168 -4.96 11.59 -9.16
C VAL A 168 -6.35 12.19 -9.39
N ALA A 169 -7.19 11.48 -10.14
CA ALA A 169 -8.61 11.77 -10.32
C ALA A 169 -9.43 10.56 -9.91
N TRP A 170 -10.57 10.78 -9.26
CA TRP A 170 -11.41 9.71 -8.75
C TRP A 170 -12.89 10.06 -8.83
N THR A 171 -13.69 9.01 -8.94
CA THR A 171 -15.14 9.10 -8.81
C THR A 171 -15.57 8.16 -7.69
N SER A 172 -16.27 8.71 -6.69
CA SER A 172 -16.92 7.96 -5.62
C SER A 172 -18.26 7.41 -6.11
N HIS A 173 -18.68 6.23 -5.65
CA HIS A 173 -20.05 5.78 -5.87
C HIS A 173 -21.04 6.57 -5.00
N ASP A 174 -22.09 7.13 -5.62
CA ASP A 174 -23.13 7.90 -4.93
C ASP A 174 -24.01 7.05 -3.98
N GLY A 175 -23.99 5.72 -4.14
CA GLY A 175 -24.81 4.79 -3.36
C GLY A 175 -24.43 4.69 -1.87
N ALA A 176 -23.30 5.28 -1.45
CA ALA A 176 -22.75 5.15 -0.11
C ALA A 176 -23.01 6.38 0.81
N GLY A 177 -23.85 7.32 0.37
CA GLY A 177 -24.12 8.59 1.05
C GLY A 177 -23.05 9.66 0.79
N PRO A 178 -23.11 10.83 1.47
CA PRO A 178 -22.12 11.89 1.30
C PRO A 178 -20.74 11.38 1.72
N ALA A 179 -19.80 11.41 0.78
CA ALA A 179 -18.42 11.02 1.00
C ALA A 179 -17.52 12.25 1.12
N VAL A 180 -16.44 12.13 1.89
CA VAL A 180 -15.38 13.13 2.01
C VAL A 180 -14.08 12.50 1.54
N SER A 181 -13.41 13.18 0.62
CA SER A 181 -12.14 12.78 0.06
C SER A 181 -11.03 13.65 0.59
N THR A 182 -10.04 13.04 1.21
CA THR A 182 -8.88 13.72 1.79
C THR A 182 -7.63 13.31 1.04
N VAL A 183 -6.84 14.29 0.61
CA VAL A 183 -5.52 14.06 0.03
C VAL A 183 -4.49 14.15 1.14
N ILE A 184 -3.78 13.04 1.37
CA ILE A 184 -2.74 12.90 2.38
C ILE A 184 -1.38 12.92 1.70
N ILE A 185 -0.47 13.74 2.20
CA ILE A 185 0.92 13.85 1.73
C ILE A 185 1.90 13.32 2.77
N ARG A 186 3.21 13.40 2.47
CA ARG A 186 4.29 12.85 3.32
C ARG A 186 4.07 13.18 4.80
N GLY A 187 4.17 12.16 5.66
CA GLY A 187 4.05 12.32 7.10
C GLY A 187 2.61 12.47 7.62
N GLY A 188 1.60 12.20 6.79
CA GLY A 188 0.20 12.23 7.18
C GLY A 188 -0.45 13.62 7.10
N PHE A 189 0.22 14.61 6.51
CA PHE A 189 -0.37 15.94 6.37
C PHE A 189 -1.49 15.94 5.35
N GLU A 190 -2.58 16.64 5.67
CA GLU A 190 -3.67 16.87 4.73
C GLU A 190 -3.31 18.02 3.78
N ALA A 191 -3.28 17.74 2.48
CA ALA A 191 -3.10 18.74 1.43
C ALA A 191 -4.42 19.39 0.99
N GLY A 192 -5.54 18.72 1.23
CA GLY A 192 -6.88 19.23 0.97
C GLY A 192 -7.98 18.19 1.15
N SER A 193 -9.21 18.69 1.24
CA SER A 193 -10.43 17.89 1.36
C SER A 193 -11.49 18.34 0.35
N LEU A 194 -12.17 17.38 -0.26
CA LEU A 194 -13.15 17.56 -1.33
C LEU A 194 -14.39 16.68 -1.06
N PRO A 195 -15.61 17.14 -1.39
CA PRO A 195 -16.79 16.30 -1.29
C PRO A 195 -16.81 15.26 -2.41
N GLY A 196 -16.90 13.98 -2.04
CA GLY A 196 -17.13 12.87 -2.95
C GLY A 196 -16.02 12.69 -3.99
N SER A 197 -16.28 13.10 -5.22
CA SER A 197 -15.41 12.89 -6.38
C SER A 197 -14.51 14.09 -6.62
N GLY A 198 -13.35 13.88 -7.24
CA GLY A 198 -12.41 14.99 -7.40
C GLY A 198 -11.17 14.68 -8.22
N ARG A 199 -10.29 15.68 -8.25
CA ARG A 199 -8.96 15.62 -8.85
C ARG A 199 -7.99 16.39 -7.97
N TYR A 200 -6.79 15.85 -7.81
CA TYR A 200 -5.66 16.50 -7.17
C TYR A 200 -4.46 16.47 -8.13
N ASP A 201 -3.89 17.63 -8.40
CA ASP A 201 -2.68 17.76 -9.23
C ASP A 201 -1.44 17.92 -8.34
N ASP A 202 -0.43 17.10 -8.59
CA ASP A 202 0.84 17.09 -7.89
C ASP A 202 1.63 18.38 -8.14
N ARG A 203 2.11 18.98 -7.06
CA ARG A 203 2.94 20.18 -7.02
C ARG A 203 4.43 19.86 -7.04
N GLY A 204 4.81 18.59 -6.92
CA GLY A 204 6.18 18.10 -7.06
C GLY A 204 7.03 18.21 -5.80
N HIS A 205 6.43 18.47 -4.63
CA HIS A 205 7.13 18.59 -3.34
C HIS A 205 6.45 17.82 -2.20
N GLU A 206 5.38 17.09 -2.51
CA GLU A 206 4.59 16.32 -1.55
C GLU A 206 5.35 15.13 -0.98
N GLY A 207 6.33 14.61 -1.72
CA GLY A 207 7.09 13.41 -1.38
C GLY A 207 6.31 12.12 -1.57
N THR A 208 5.11 12.03 -0.99
CA THR A 208 4.12 10.98 -1.25
C THR A 208 2.75 11.59 -1.36
N VAL A 209 1.86 11.01 -2.17
CA VAL A 209 0.44 11.40 -2.26
C VAL A 209 -0.42 10.14 -2.14
N ARG A 210 -1.41 10.18 -1.26
CA ARG A 210 -2.43 9.13 -1.07
C ARG A 210 -3.80 9.77 -0.96
N LEU A 211 -4.79 9.16 -1.59
CA LEU A 211 -6.19 9.54 -1.44
C LEU A 211 -6.85 8.66 -0.38
N VAL A 212 -7.65 9.27 0.50
CA VAL A 212 -8.56 8.56 1.40
C VAL A 212 -9.97 9.11 1.23
N VAL A 213 -10.91 8.26 0.85
CA VAL A 213 -12.33 8.58 0.73
C VAL A 213 -13.07 7.92 1.88
N ARG A 214 -13.88 8.67 2.63
CA ARG A 214 -14.69 8.15 3.74
C ARG A 214 -16.15 8.53 3.56
N SER A 215 -17.06 7.60 3.83
CA SER A 215 -18.50 7.83 3.91
C SER A 215 -19.10 7.07 5.09
N ALA A 216 -20.41 7.19 5.30
CA ALA A 216 -21.11 6.42 6.33
C ALA A 216 -21.05 4.89 6.09
N ALA A 217 -20.86 4.46 4.83
CA ALA A 217 -20.75 3.05 4.47
C ALA A 217 -19.35 2.47 4.74
N GLY A 218 -18.32 3.32 4.83
CA GLY A 218 -16.94 2.89 5.08
C GLY A 218 -15.89 3.81 4.46
N ALA A 219 -14.74 3.26 4.08
CA ALA A 219 -13.62 4.00 3.51
C ALA A 219 -12.95 3.30 2.33
N ALA A 220 -12.43 4.08 1.39
CA ALA A 220 -11.48 3.62 0.37
C ALA A 220 -10.18 4.41 0.48
N PHE A 221 -9.04 3.78 0.21
CA PHE A 221 -7.77 4.50 0.14
C PHE A 221 -6.84 3.93 -0.92
N THR A 222 -6.10 4.81 -1.59
CA THR A 222 -5.10 4.44 -2.59
C THR A 222 -3.77 4.10 -1.93
N GLN A 223 -2.84 3.50 -2.68
CA GLN A 223 -1.47 3.36 -2.19
C GLN A 223 -0.69 4.65 -2.41
N PRO A 224 0.24 5.01 -1.50
CA PRO A 224 1.00 6.23 -1.58
C PRO A 224 1.88 6.22 -2.82
N ARG A 225 1.68 7.20 -3.66
CA ARG A 225 2.45 7.43 -4.88
C ARG A 225 3.63 8.32 -4.53
N PHE A 226 4.85 7.87 -4.83
CA PHE A 226 6.07 8.61 -4.52
C PHE A 226 6.30 9.73 -5.55
N ILE A 227 6.28 10.97 -5.08
CA ILE A 227 6.46 12.15 -5.90
C ILE A 227 7.93 12.57 -5.83
N ALA A 228 8.65 12.37 -6.93
CA ALA A 228 9.99 12.89 -7.07
C ALA A 228 9.96 14.42 -7.15
N GLY A 229 10.94 15.07 -6.51
CA GLY A 229 11.14 16.51 -6.65
C GLY A 229 11.25 16.88 -8.13
N ARG A 230 10.44 17.83 -8.61
CA ARG A 230 10.64 18.38 -9.95
C ARG A 230 12.05 19.00 -9.98
N ARG A 231 12.94 18.44 -10.82
CA ARG A 231 14.21 19.11 -11.09
C ARG A 231 13.88 20.52 -11.58
N PRO A 232 14.42 21.59 -10.98
CA PRO A 232 14.24 22.91 -11.55
C PRO A 232 14.67 22.83 -13.00
N ALA A 233 13.83 23.35 -13.91
CA ALA A 233 14.21 23.47 -15.31
C ALA A 233 15.57 24.17 -15.32
N MET A 234 16.60 23.51 -15.87
CA MET A 234 17.88 24.18 -16.05
C MET A 234 17.58 25.47 -16.84
N PRO A 235 18.03 26.64 -16.36
CA PRO A 235 17.83 27.86 -17.12
C PRO A 235 18.34 27.64 -18.53
N ALA A 236 17.52 27.98 -19.53
CA ALA A 236 17.89 27.88 -20.92
C ALA A 236 19.25 28.57 -21.10
N ASN A 237 20.24 27.82 -21.61
CA ASN A 237 21.58 28.34 -21.80
C ASN A 237 21.49 29.57 -22.73
N PRO A 238 21.82 30.79 -22.27
CA PRO A 238 21.72 31.99 -23.11
C PRO A 238 22.76 32.04 -24.23
N ALA A 239 23.59 31.01 -24.39
CA ALA A 239 24.66 30.92 -25.38
C ALA A 239 24.25 30.15 -26.65
N THR A 240 23.22 30.63 -27.35
CA THR A 240 23.08 30.40 -28.80
C THR A 240 22.82 31.74 -29.47
N LYS A 241 23.88 32.54 -29.61
CA LYS A 241 23.87 33.64 -30.58
C LYS A 241 23.85 33.03 -31.98
N PRO A 242 22.97 33.49 -32.90
CA PRO A 242 23.05 33.09 -34.29
C PRO A 242 24.37 33.61 -34.87
N SER A 243 25.18 32.73 -35.46
CA SER A 243 26.33 33.12 -36.27
C SER A 243 25.80 33.87 -37.50
N HIS A 244 26.02 35.19 -37.54
CA HIS A 244 25.85 35.94 -38.77
C HIS A 244 26.88 35.45 -39.78
N GLY A 245 26.39 34.95 -40.91
CA GLY A 245 27.21 34.65 -42.07
C GLY A 245 27.86 35.91 -42.64
N CYS A 246 29.13 35.79 -42.97
CA CYS A 246 29.77 36.58 -44.02
C CYS A 246 29.78 35.73 -45.30
#